data_AF-A0A2N1RYB7-F1
#
_entry.id   AF-A0A2N1RYB7-F1
#
_cell.length_a   1.000
_cell.length_b   1.000
_cell.length_c   1.000
_cell.angle_alpha   90.00
_cell.angle_beta   90.00
_cell.angle_gamma   90.00
#
_symmetry.space_group_name_H-M   'P 1'
#
loop_
_entity.id
_entity.type
_entity.pdbx_description
1 polymer ?
#
loop_
_entity_poly.entity_id
_entity_poly.type
_entity_poly.pdbx_seq_one_letter_code
_entity_poly.pdbx_strand_id
1 'polypeptide(L)'
;MDKYTHSESKTGTGSAMAFNCGFRPKYVKVMNVGAGLSSLEHTDTMASGEGFKEINTGIKSFVTTGGITITDYGFILGADANVNIAGQKIHAVAHRM
;
A
#
# COMPACT_ATOMS: atom_id res chain seq x y z
N MET A 1 11.02 -13.66 -11.97
CA MET A 1 9.99 -12.99 -11.16
C MET A 1 8.96 -14.05 -10.86
N ASP A 2 8.87 -14.52 -9.62
CA ASP A 2 7.82 -15.47 -9.27
C ASP A 2 6.49 -14.81 -9.61
N LYS A 3 5.65 -15.49 -10.40
CA LYS A 3 4.37 -14.97 -10.93
C LYS A 3 3.32 -14.65 -9.84
N TYR A 4 3.76 -14.60 -8.59
CA TYR A 4 2.97 -14.52 -7.38
C TYR A 4 3.40 -13.39 -6.46
N THR A 5 4.54 -12.72 -6.73
CA THR A 5 5.04 -11.60 -5.94
C THR A 5 5.49 -10.47 -6.86
N HIS A 6 5.02 -9.25 -6.58
CA HIS A 6 5.48 -8.01 -7.19
C HIS A 6 6.03 -7.09 -6.11
N SER A 7 7.21 -6.52 -6.35
CA SER A 7 7.80 -5.52 -5.46
C SER A 7 8.26 -4.33 -6.27
N GLU A 8 7.91 -3.12 -5.83
CA GLU A 8 8.24 -1.88 -6.53
C GLU A 8 8.47 -0.74 -5.52
N SER A 9 9.26 0.25 -5.91
CA SER A 9 9.42 1.48 -5.13
C SER A 9 8.97 2.69 -5.94
N LYS A 10 8.31 3.65 -5.29
CA LYS A 10 7.90 4.93 -5.88
C LYS A 10 8.16 6.08 -4.92
N THR A 11 8.21 7.30 -5.45
CA THR A 11 8.13 8.51 -4.64
C THR A 11 6.67 8.80 -4.34
N GLY A 12 6.33 8.97 -3.06
CA GLY A 12 5.00 9.37 -2.63
C GLY A 12 4.60 10.71 -3.21
N THR A 13 3.30 10.91 -3.37
CA THR A 13 2.74 12.10 -4.04
C THR A 13 1.72 12.84 -3.20
N GLY A 14 1.24 12.27 -2.07
CA GLY A 14 0.09 12.82 -1.36
C GLY A 14 -1.23 12.69 -2.12
N SER A 15 -1.25 11.92 -3.21
CA SER A 15 -2.41 11.68 -4.07
C SER A 15 -2.46 10.22 -4.50
N ALA A 16 -3.61 9.76 -5.00
CA ALA A 16 -3.76 8.35 -5.39
C ALA A 16 -2.70 7.91 -6.42
N MET A 17 -2.07 6.77 -6.19
CA MET A 17 -0.99 6.22 -7.02
C MET A 17 -1.25 4.77 -7.38
N ALA A 18 -1.20 4.46 -8.67
CA ALA A 18 -1.35 3.09 -9.16
C ALA A 18 -0.03 2.31 -9.12
N PHE A 19 -0.11 1.02 -8.82
CA PHE A 19 0.97 0.04 -8.91
C PHE A 19 0.50 -1.09 -9.82
N ASN A 20 1.23 -1.33 -10.91
CA ASN A 20 0.88 -2.37 -11.88
C ASN A 20 1.72 -3.62 -11.59
N CYS A 21 1.05 -4.67 -11.11
CA CYS A 21 1.65 -5.94 -10.72
C CYS A 21 1.51 -7.01 -11.82
N GLY A 22 0.64 -6.79 -12.81
CA GLY A 22 0.28 -7.79 -13.83
C GLY A 22 -0.66 -8.89 -13.33
N PHE A 23 -1.17 -8.77 -12.10
CA PHE A 23 -2.14 -9.68 -11.49
C PHE A 23 -2.98 -8.94 -10.45
N ARG A 24 -4.16 -9.48 -10.13
CA ARG A 24 -5.00 -9.03 -9.01
C ARG A 24 -4.41 -9.52 -7.68
N PRO A 25 -3.86 -8.65 -6.82
CA PRO A 25 -3.28 -9.07 -5.54
C PRO A 25 -4.34 -9.54 -4.55
N LYS A 26 -3.95 -10.45 -3.65
CA LYS A 26 -4.71 -10.86 -2.45
C LYS A 26 -4.16 -10.28 -1.16
N TYR A 27 -2.90 -9.86 -1.19
CA TYR A 27 -2.26 -9.15 -0.10
C TYR A 27 -1.40 -8.04 -0.66
N VAL A 28 -1.45 -6.87 -0.03
CA VAL A 28 -0.60 -5.73 -0.34
C VAL A 28 -0.05 -5.18 0.96
N LYS A 29 1.26 -4.96 1.00
CA LYS A 29 1.93 -4.17 2.04
C LYS A 29 2.67 -3.01 1.41
N VAL A 30 2.35 -1.82 1.87
CA VAL A 30 3.02 -0.57 1.50
C VAL A 30 3.75 -0.04 2.72
N MET A 31 5.00 0.37 2.55
CA MET A 31 5.85 0.93 3.59
C MET A 31 6.40 2.27 3.10
N ASN A 32 6.14 3.33 3.85
CA ASN A 32 6.89 4.57 3.71
C ASN A 32 8.17 4.43 4.55
N VAL A 33 9.32 4.47 3.88
CA VAL A 33 10.65 4.37 4.49
C VAL A 33 11.34 5.72 4.63
N GLY A 34 10.57 6.81 4.54
CA GLY A 34 11.01 8.17 4.86
C GLY A 34 11.30 8.37 6.36
N ALA A 35 11.32 9.63 6.79
CA ALA A 35 11.46 9.95 8.20
C ALA A 35 10.19 9.54 8.97
N GLY A 36 10.27 8.43 9.70
CA GLY A 36 9.13 7.78 10.35
C GLY A 36 8.65 6.58 9.53
N LEU A 37 8.80 5.38 10.08
CA LEU A 37 8.37 4.14 9.42
C LEU A 37 6.86 3.99 9.56
N SER A 38 6.13 4.20 8.47
CA SER A 38 4.70 3.90 8.41
C SER A 38 4.42 2.79 7.41
N SER A 39 3.48 1.89 7.72
CA SER A 39 3.00 0.88 6.78
C SER A 39 1.48 0.81 6.71
N LEU A 40 1.00 0.33 5.56
CA LEU A 40 -0.40 0.03 5.31
C LEU A 40 -0.49 -1.35 4.68
N GLU A 41 -1.28 -2.23 5.29
CA GLU A 41 -1.52 -3.59 4.83
C GLU A 41 -2.99 -3.76 4.42
N HIS A 42 -3.23 -4.50 3.34
CA HIS A 42 -4.57 -4.81 2.83
C HIS A 42 -4.65 -6.28 2.44
N THR A 43 -5.77 -6.93 2.77
CA THR A 43 -6.07 -8.32 2.42
C THR A 43 -7.30 -8.39 1.52
N ASP A 44 -7.46 -9.49 0.78
CA ASP A 44 -8.61 -9.71 -0.11
C ASP A 44 -9.99 -9.74 0.57
N THR A 45 -10.01 -9.87 1.89
CA THR A 45 -11.22 -9.77 2.72
C THR A 45 -11.61 -8.35 3.12
N MET A 46 -10.72 -7.35 2.93
CA MET A 46 -10.99 -5.95 3.25
C MET A 46 -11.67 -5.25 2.08
N ALA A 47 -12.55 -4.29 2.39
CA ALA A 47 -13.21 -3.48 1.38
C ALA A 47 -12.21 -2.53 0.67
N SER A 48 -12.68 -1.95 -0.44
CA SER A 48 -11.88 -1.02 -1.23
C SER A 48 -11.52 0.24 -0.43
N GLY A 49 -10.24 0.61 -0.43
CA GLY A 49 -9.76 1.79 0.27
C GLY A 49 -9.56 1.59 1.77
N GLU A 50 -9.75 0.37 2.27
CA GLU A 50 -9.42 0.02 3.65
C GLU A 50 -7.92 -0.27 3.82
N GLY A 51 -7.50 -0.50 5.05
CA GLY A 51 -6.19 -1.08 5.34
C GLY A 51 -5.81 -1.00 6.82
N PHE A 52 -5.00 -1.96 7.25
CA PHE A 52 -4.39 -1.95 8.56
C PHE A 52 -3.12 -1.09 8.55
N LYS A 53 -3.13 -0.01 9.33
CA LYS A 53 -2.09 1.01 9.30
C LYS A 53 -1.27 1.00 10.59
N GLU A 54 0.04 1.15 10.42
CA GLU A 54 0.98 1.44 11.50
C GLU A 54 1.73 2.72 11.13
N ILE A 55 1.71 3.78 11.96
CA ILE A 55 2.35 5.08 11.63
C ILE A 55 3.77 5.15 12.18
N ASN A 56 3.96 4.58 13.37
CA ASN A 56 5.20 4.42 14.11
C ASN A 56 5.05 3.13 14.91
N THR A 57 6.16 2.59 15.42
CA THR A 57 6.15 1.37 16.23
C THR A 57 5.06 1.41 17.31
N GLY A 58 4.05 0.55 17.14
CA GLY A 58 2.97 0.36 18.11
C GLY A 58 1.72 1.24 17.95
N ILE A 59 1.72 2.28 17.09
CA ILE A 59 0.51 3.07 16.81
C ILE A 59 -0.23 2.44 15.62
N LYS A 60 -1.25 1.65 15.93
CA LYS A 60 -2.03 0.87 14.98
C LYS A 60 -3.45 1.40 14.84
N SER A 61 -3.95 1.47 13.62
CA SER A 61 -5.31 1.90 13.31
C SER A 61 -5.85 1.17 12.09
N PHE A 62 -7.17 1.13 11.95
CA PHE A 62 -7.82 0.63 10.75
C PHE A 62 -8.31 1.81 9.93
N VAL A 63 -7.81 1.93 8.70
CA VAL A 63 -8.22 2.95 7.74
C VAL A 63 -9.44 2.42 6.99
N THR A 64 -10.52 3.21 6.93
CA THR A 64 -11.73 2.84 6.19
C THR A 64 -11.85 3.55 4.83
N THR A 65 -11.02 4.57 4.60
CA THR A 65 -10.98 5.34 3.34
C THR A 65 -9.58 5.84 3.04
N GLY A 66 -9.20 5.92 1.77
CA GLY A 66 -7.88 6.47 1.37
C GLY A 66 -6.71 5.50 1.58
N GLY A 67 -7.00 4.24 1.93
CA GLY A 67 -6.05 3.14 2.02
C GLY A 67 -5.78 2.48 0.66
N ILE A 68 -5.86 1.15 0.58
CA ILE A 68 -5.50 0.39 -0.63
C ILE A 68 -6.76 -0.07 -1.37
N THR A 69 -6.79 0.12 -2.69
CA THR A 69 -7.86 -0.38 -3.58
C THR A 69 -7.28 -1.39 -4.56
N ILE A 70 -7.75 -2.63 -4.51
CA ILE A 70 -7.33 -3.70 -5.42
C ILE A 70 -7.95 -3.51 -6.81
N THR A 71 -7.14 -3.75 -7.84
CA THR A 71 -7.55 -3.73 -9.26
C THR A 71 -7.22 -5.07 -9.91
N ASP A 72 -7.67 -5.30 -11.15
CA ASP A 72 -7.46 -6.58 -11.83
C ASP A 72 -5.99 -6.87 -12.18
N TYR A 73 -5.14 -5.85 -12.21
CA TYR A 73 -3.73 -5.95 -12.58
C TYR A 73 -2.79 -5.34 -11.54
N GLY A 74 -3.27 -5.02 -10.35
CA GLY A 74 -2.45 -4.45 -9.28
C GLY A 74 -3.30 -3.75 -8.23
N PHE A 75 -2.88 -2.58 -7.76
CA PHE A 75 -3.61 -1.82 -6.74
C PHE A 75 -3.37 -0.32 -6.85
N ILE A 76 -4.22 0.46 -6.19
CA ILE A 76 -4.08 1.90 -5.99
C ILE A 76 -3.81 2.14 -4.50
N LEU A 77 -2.73 2.84 -4.19
CA LEU A 77 -2.50 3.44 -2.89
C LEU A 77 -3.19 4.81 -2.86
N GLY A 78 -4.12 5.01 -1.93
CA GLY A 78 -4.80 6.29 -1.73
C GLY A 78 -3.90 7.37 -1.11
N ALA A 79 -4.49 8.51 -0.78
CA ALA A 79 -3.79 9.68 -0.25
C ALA A 79 -3.57 9.61 1.28
N ASP A 80 -3.16 8.45 1.80
CA ASP A 80 -2.89 8.32 3.23
C ASP A 80 -1.75 9.26 3.66
N ALA A 81 -2.01 10.12 4.63
CA ALA A 81 -1.11 11.19 5.04
C ALA A 81 0.19 10.72 5.72
N ASN A 82 0.31 9.44 6.07
CA ASN A 82 1.53 8.89 6.68
C ASN A 82 2.27 7.95 5.71
N VAL A 83 1.54 7.19 4.91
CA VAL A 83 2.12 6.19 4.01
C VAL A 83 2.40 6.74 2.62
N ASN A 84 1.63 7.72 2.14
CA ASN A 84 1.80 8.35 0.83
C ASN A 84 2.21 9.82 0.95
N ILE A 85 3.32 10.09 1.65
CA ILE A 85 3.81 11.45 1.83
C ILE A 85 4.56 11.91 0.58
N ALA A 86 4.22 13.09 0.07
CA ALA A 86 4.89 13.70 -1.06
C ALA A 86 6.41 13.80 -0.86
N GLY A 87 7.19 13.29 -1.81
CA GLY A 87 8.65 13.33 -1.78
C GLY A 87 9.32 12.26 -0.92
N GLN A 88 8.56 11.43 -0.21
CA GLN A 88 9.13 10.32 0.58
C GLN A 88 9.15 9.02 -0.24
N LYS A 89 10.08 8.12 0.10
CA LYS A 89 10.23 6.85 -0.61
C LYS A 89 9.24 5.82 -0.07
N ILE A 90 8.51 5.20 -0.98
CA ILE A 90 7.55 4.14 -0.71
C ILE A 90 8.09 2.84 -1.29
N HIS A 91 8.03 1.77 -0.51
CA HIS A 91 8.24 0.39 -0.94
C HIS A 91 6.92 -0.37 -0.85
N ALA A 92 6.52 -1.03 -1.93
CA ALA A 92 5.34 -1.88 -1.95
C ALA A 92 5.69 -3.31 -2.32
N VAL A 93 5.02 -4.25 -1.67
CA VAL A 93 5.03 -5.68 -1.98
C VAL A 93 3.59 -6.14 -2.12
N ALA A 94 3.30 -6.85 -3.21
CA ALA A 94 1.99 -7.41 -3.50
C ALA A 94 2.12 -8.90 -3.80
N HIS A 95 1.21 -9.70 -3.23
CA HIS A 95 1.16 -11.14 -3.43
C HIS A 95 -0.17 -11.56 -4.05
N ARG A 96 -0.13 -12.55 -4.95
CA ARG A 96 -1.32 -13.15 -5.58
C ARG A 96 -1.96 -14.25 -4.72
N MET A 97 -1.20 -14.85 -3.80
CA MET A 97 -1.60 -15.98 -2.97
C MET A 97 -0.73 -16.08 -1.72
#